data_AF-K1PC05-F1
#
_entry.id   AF-K1PC05-F1
#
_cell.length_a   1.000
_cell.length_b   1.000
_cell.length_c   1.000
_cell.angle_alpha   90.00
_cell.angle_beta   90.00
_cell.angle_gamma   90.00
#
_symmetry.space_group_name_H-M   'P 1'
#
loop_
_entity.id
_entity.type
_entity.pdbx_description
1 polymer ?
#
loop_
_entity_poly.entity_id
_entity_poly.type
_entity_poly.pdbx_seq_one_letter_code
_entity_poly.pdbx_strand_id
1 'polypeptide(L)'
;MFVGSESPKNQWVAMYHSCIEKGDKLKDIIFNNLTISPQESPLKLVFTTIALGMDADLRHEVRVIHVGPPKNLEGESIDMYNFHTLK
;
A
#
# COMPACT_ATOMS: atom_id res chain seq x y z
N MET A 1 -12.78 8.52 -7.87
CA MET A 1 -11.66 9.18 -8.55
C MET A 1 -11.51 10.54 -7.91
N PHE A 2 -10.41 10.80 -7.20
CA PHE A 2 -10.22 12.11 -6.57
C PHE A 2 -9.80 13.09 -7.67
N VAL A 3 -10.63 14.10 -7.92
CA VAL A 3 -10.33 15.22 -8.81
C VAL A 3 -10.32 16.44 -7.91
N GLY A 4 -9.13 16.87 -7.49
CA GLY A 4 -8.95 18.00 -6.57
C GLY A 4 -7.48 18.36 -6.43
N SER A 5 -7.17 19.65 -6.51
CA SER A 5 -5.82 20.23 -6.52
C SER A 5 -5.16 20.33 -5.14
N GLU A 6 -5.81 19.86 -4.08
CA GLU A 6 -5.28 19.90 -2.71
C GLU A 6 -4.77 18.54 -2.26
N SER A 7 -3.58 18.54 -1.65
CA SER A 7 -2.99 17.36 -1.01
C SER A 7 -3.99 16.73 -0.04
N PRO A 8 -4.26 15.42 -0.14
CA PRO A 8 -5.33 14.79 0.60
C PRO A 8 -4.85 14.48 2.02
N LYS A 9 -4.82 15.52 2.87
CA LYS A 9 -4.31 15.49 4.25
C LYS A 9 -5.01 14.47 5.15
N ASN A 10 -6.18 13.96 4.75
CA ASN A 10 -7.00 13.02 5.53
C ASN A 10 -7.41 11.77 4.70
N GLN A 11 -6.58 11.33 3.75
CA GLN A 11 -6.95 10.17 2.94
C GLN A 11 -6.81 8.86 3.71
N TRP A 12 -7.94 8.23 4.02
CA TRP A 12 -7.95 6.93 4.70
C TRP A 12 -7.76 5.75 3.73
N VAL A 13 -8.17 5.94 2.47
CA VAL A 13 -8.16 4.89 1.45
C VAL A 13 -7.55 5.43 0.16
N ALA A 14 -6.55 4.72 -0.38
CA ALA A 14 -5.92 5.05 -1.65
C ALA A 14 -5.91 3.85 -2.60
N MET A 15 -5.71 4.12 -3.89
CA MET A 15 -5.53 3.08 -4.91
C MET A 15 -4.22 3.29 -5.64
N TYR A 16 -3.40 2.25 -5.76
CA TYR A 16 -2.12 2.29 -6.46
C TYR A 16 -2.08 1.25 -7.59
N HIS A 17 -1.78 1.67 -8.81
CA HIS A 17 -1.58 0.78 -9.95
C HIS A 17 -0.53 1.35 -10.91
N SER A 18 -0.04 0.52 -11.82
CA SER A 18 1.08 0.84 -12.73
C SER A 18 0.82 1.99 -13.72
N CYS A 19 -0.45 2.38 -13.91
CA CYS A 19 -0.83 3.46 -14.82
C CYS A 19 -1.01 4.81 -14.11
N ILE A 20 -0.52 4.96 -12.88
CA ILE A 20 -0.41 6.26 -12.22
C ILE A 20 0.53 7.15 -13.04
N GLU A 21 0.08 8.36 -13.38
CA GLU A 21 0.81 9.26 -14.27
C GLU A 21 2.10 9.80 -13.65
N LYS A 22 3.10 10.07 -14.50
CA LYS A 22 4.37 10.65 -14.09
C LYS A 22 4.15 12.10 -13.66
N GLY A 23 4.14 12.35 -12.35
CA GLY A 23 3.80 13.66 -11.75
C GLY A 23 2.60 13.61 -10.81
N ASP A 24 1.94 12.45 -10.71
CA ASP A 24 0.89 12.23 -9.72
C ASP A 24 1.50 12.15 -8.31
N LYS A 25 1.08 13.09 -7.44
CA LYS A 25 1.50 13.17 -6.04
C LYS A 25 1.02 11.96 -5.23
N LEU A 26 0.08 11.18 -5.75
CA LEU A 26 -0.48 10.00 -5.08
C LEU A 26 0.59 8.97 -4.73
N LYS A 27 1.59 8.77 -5.60
CA LYS A 27 2.71 7.87 -5.30
C LYS A 27 3.44 8.35 -4.04
N ASP A 28 3.86 9.60 -4.00
CA ASP A 28 4.61 10.16 -2.87
C ASP A 28 3.78 10.12 -1.59
N ILE A 29 2.48 10.41 -1.68
CA ILE A 29 1.55 10.32 -0.53
C ILE A 29 1.51 8.90 0.00
N ILE A 30 1.29 7.89 -0.86
CA ILE A 30 1.20 6.50 -0.42
C ILE A 30 2.53 6.06 0.20
N PHE A 31 3.66 6.26 -0.48
CA PHE A 31 4.95 5.81 0.01
C PHE A 31 5.36 6.49 1.32
N ASN A 32 5.14 7.81 1.46
CA ASN A 32 5.39 8.51 2.72
C ASN A 32 4.53 7.96 3.87
N ASN A 33 3.27 7.61 3.60
CA ASN A 33 2.35 7.08 4.61
C ASN A 33 2.61 5.62 4.98
N LEU A 34 3.21 4.82 4.10
CA LEU A 34 3.63 3.43 4.39
C LEU A 34 4.88 3.41 5.28
N THR A 35 5.78 4.40 5.15
CA THR A 35 7.02 4.47 5.95
C THR A 35 6.86 4.96 7.39
N ILE A 36 5.70 5.47 7.78
CA ILE A 36 5.43 6.02 9.12
C ILE A 36 4.53 5.08 9.93
N SER A 37 4.50 5.25 11.25
CA SER A 37 3.73 4.36 12.12
C SER A 37 2.21 4.41 11.83
N PRO A 38 1.45 3.31 12.01
CA PRO A 38 0.02 3.28 11.71
C PRO A 38 -0.83 4.27 12.53
N GLN A 39 -0.32 4.69 13.69
CA GLN A 39 -0.96 5.69 14.56
C GLN A 39 -0.79 7.12 14.01
N GLU A 40 0.31 7.37 13.29
CA GLU A 40 0.64 8.67 12.70
C GLU A 40 0.17 8.79 11.25
N SER A 41 -0.01 7.65 10.56
CA SER A 41 -0.50 7.59 9.19
C SER A 41 -2.02 7.80 9.13
N PRO A 42 -2.53 8.85 8.43
CA PRO A 42 -3.95 8.94 8.10
C PRO A 42 -4.42 7.83 7.15
N LEU A 43 -3.50 7.21 6.40
CA LEU A 43 -3.80 6.14 5.45
C LEU A 43 -4.03 4.81 6.18
N LYS A 44 -5.19 4.20 5.96
CA LYS A 44 -5.60 2.94 6.62
C LYS A 44 -5.69 1.76 5.65
N LEU A 45 -5.90 2.03 4.36
CA LEU A 45 -6.06 0.99 3.35
C LEU A 45 -5.51 1.45 2.00
N VAL A 46 -4.75 0.57 1.35
CA VAL A 46 -4.29 0.76 -0.04
C VAL A 46 -4.81 -0.41 -0.88
N PHE A 47 -5.65 -0.10 -1.86
CA PHE A 47 -5.98 -1.05 -2.92
C PHE A 47 -4.87 -1.01 -3.95
N THR A 48 -4.26 -2.15 -4.23
CA THR A 48 -3.17 -2.17 -5.19
C THR A 48 -3.09 -3.42 -6.03
N THR A 49 -2.47 -3.29 -7.19
CA THR A 49 -1.93 -4.43 -7.94
C THR A 49 -0.54 -4.78 -7.41
N ILE A 50 0.04 -5.87 -7.92
CA ILE A 50 1.42 -6.26 -7.59
C ILE A 50 2.48 -5.16 -7.83
N ALA A 51 2.13 -4.10 -8.57
CA ALA A 51 3.03 -2.99 -8.89
C ALA A 51 3.50 -2.19 -7.65
N LEU A 52 2.78 -2.21 -6.53
CA LEU A 52 3.24 -1.56 -5.30
C LEU A 52 4.45 -2.26 -4.69
N GLY A 53 4.58 -3.57 -4.87
CA GLY A 53 5.62 -4.35 -4.20
C GLY A 53 7.05 -3.98 -4.59
N MET A 54 7.25 -3.21 -5.66
CA MET A 54 8.55 -2.68 -6.03
C MET A 54 8.83 -1.40 -5.24
N ASP A 55 9.86 -1.45 -4.37
CA ASP A 55 10.37 -0.37 -3.53
C ASP A 55 9.48 0.08 -2.35
N ALA A 56 8.33 -0.56 -2.11
CA ALA A 56 7.52 -0.24 -0.94
C ALA A 56 8.14 -0.83 0.34
N ASP A 57 8.37 0.04 1.32
CA ASP A 57 8.77 -0.35 2.65
C ASP A 57 7.52 -0.69 3.47
N LEU A 58 7.25 -1.99 3.60
CA LEU A 58 6.04 -2.51 4.25
C LEU A 58 6.27 -2.97 5.71
N ARG A 59 7.18 -2.32 6.46
CA ARG A 59 7.55 -2.72 7.83
C ARG A 59 6.50 -2.43 8.90
N HIS A 60 5.55 -1.54 8.62
CA HIS A 60 4.52 -1.10 9.58
C HIS A 60 3.14 -1.72 9.31
N GLU A 61 3.09 -2.65 8.36
CA GLU A 61 1.88 -3.23 7.83
C GLU A 61 1.35 -4.30 8.77
N VAL A 62 0.10 -4.13 9.16
CA VAL A 62 -0.58 -5.07 10.05
C VAL A 62 -1.18 -6.24 9.28
N ARG A 63 -1.56 -6.03 8.01
CA ARG A 63 -2.27 -7.05 7.22
C ARG A 63 -2.18 -6.79 5.71
N VAL A 64 -2.01 -7.87 4.95
CA VAL A 64 -2.20 -7.92 3.49
C VAL A 64 -3.39 -8.83 3.18
N ILE A 65 -4.24 -8.42 2.23
CA ILE A 65 -5.39 -9.22 1.76
C ILE A 65 -5.31 -9.34 0.25
N HIS A 66 -5.17 -10.56 -0.24
CA HIS A 66 -5.18 -10.87 -1.67
C HIS A 66 -6.61 -11.08 -2.18
N VAL A 67 -6.99 -10.31 -3.21
CA VAL A 67 -8.28 -10.50 -3.91
C VAL A 67 -8.07 -11.50 -5.04
N GLY A 68 -8.29 -12.77 -4.73
CA GLY A 68 -8.05 -13.90 -5.63
C GLY A 68 -6.72 -14.62 -5.36
N PRO A 69 -6.55 -15.85 -5.85
CA PRO A 69 -5.32 -16.61 -5.62
C PRO A 69 -4.14 -15.94 -6.35
N PRO A 70 -2.94 -15.89 -5.73
CA PRO A 70 -1.73 -15.49 -6.41
C PRO A 70 -1.39 -16.46 -7.54
N LYS A 71 -0.57 -16.01 -8.49
CA LYS A 71 -0.25 -16.78 -9.70
C LYS A 71 0.75 -17.92 -9.46
N ASN A 72 1.50 -17.88 -8.37
CA ASN A 72 2.54 -18.84 -8.02
C ASN A 72 2.86 -18.82 -6.51
N LEU A 73 3.57 -19.86 -6.05
CA LEU A 73 3.95 -20.05 -4.64
C LEU A 73 4.87 -18.94 -4.12
N GLU A 74 5.72 -18.37 -4.97
CA GLU A 74 6.55 -17.22 -4.58
C GLU A 74 5.68 -16.02 -4.22
N GLY A 75 4.56 -15.82 -4.92
CA GLY A 75 3.54 -14.84 -4.58
C GLY A 75 2.79 -15.17 -3.27
N GLU A 76 2.63 -16.45 -2.93
CA GLU A 76 2.06 -16.89 -1.65
C GLU A 76 3.03 -16.69 -0.47
N SER A 77 4.34 -16.82 -0.69
CA SER A 77 5.34 -16.80 0.38
C SER A 77 5.50 -15.44 1.08
N ILE A 78 5.10 -14.36 0.42
CA ILE A 78 5.06 -13.00 1.00
C ILE A 78 4.01 -12.93 2.14
N ASP A 79 3.01 -13.82 2.15
CA ASP A 79 1.91 -13.81 3.13
C ASP A 79 2.29 -14.43 4.49
N MET A 80 3.24 -15.37 4.54
CA MET A 80 3.51 -16.12 5.78
C MET A 80 4.47 -15.42 6.75
N TYR A 81 5.37 -14.57 6.26
CA TYR A 81 6.38 -13.93 7.11
C TYR A 81 5.81 -12.85 8.04
N ASN A 82 4.67 -12.24 7.68
CA ASN A 82 4.04 -11.20 8.50
C ASN A 82 3.07 -11.74 9.57
N PHE A 83 2.65 -13.01 9.48
CA PHE A 83 1.84 -13.64 10.52
C PHE A 83 2.66 -14.19 11.68
N HIS A 84 3.92 -14.55 11.46
CA HIS A 84 4.77 -15.15 12.50
C HIS A 84 5.39 -14.13 13.47
N THR A 85 5.40 -12.85 13.12
CA THR A 85 5.93 -11.75 13.97
C THR A 85 4.90 -11.18 14.95
N LEU A 86 3.66 -11.68 14.93
CA LEU A 86 2.62 -11.36 15.92
C LEU A 86 2.39 -12.57 16.83
N LYS A 87 3.28 -12.74 17.82
CA LYS A 87 3.04 -13.54 19.02
C LYS A 87 3.24 -12.67 20.25
#